data_AF-A0A662Q245-F1
#
_entry.id   AF-A0A662Q245-F1
#
_cell.length_a   1.000
_cell.length_b   1.000
_cell.length_c   1.000
_cell.angle_alpha   90.00
_cell.angle_beta   90.00
_cell.angle_gamma   90.00
#
_symmetry.space_group_name_H-M   'P 1'
#
loop_
_entity.id
_entity.type
_entity.pdbx_description
1 polymer ?
#
loop_
_entity_poly.entity_id
_entity_poly.type
_entity_poly.pdbx_seq_one_letter_code
_entity_poly.pdbx_strand_id
1 'polypeptide(L)'
;MGGWSLNLEDKLYWARVLAGIAVGALTAILKLYQPTILVGVILLALVYIVSVVILKVVLSEEARAKLGRKLYLSGAAAYVAMWLITLVFVFNVMLQS
;
A
#
# COMPACT_ATOMS: atom_id res chain seq x y z
N MET A 1 24.88 15.77 -8.92
CA MET A 1 24.47 14.35 -8.78
C MET A 1 23.22 14.28 -7.91
N GLY A 2 22.01 14.29 -8.49
CA GLY A 2 20.75 14.39 -7.70
C GLY A 2 19.51 13.71 -8.29
N GLY A 3 19.57 13.13 -9.49
CA GLY A 3 18.40 12.57 -10.17
C GLY A 3 17.97 11.17 -9.74
N TRP A 4 18.84 10.39 -9.08
CA TRP A 4 18.58 8.98 -8.79
C TRP A 4 17.75 8.74 -7.52
N SER A 5 17.80 9.63 -6.52
CA SER A 5 17.05 9.46 -5.26
C SER A 5 15.56 9.76 -5.42
N LEU A 6 15.21 10.80 -6.19
CA LEU A 6 13.83 11.15 -6.55
C LEU A 6 13.13 9.96 -7.20
N ASN A 7 13.79 9.31 -8.16
CA ASN A 7 13.21 8.19 -8.91
C ASN A 7 12.87 6.97 -8.03
N LEU A 8 13.69 6.65 -7.02
CA LEU A 8 13.45 5.48 -6.18
C LEU A 8 12.32 5.71 -5.16
N GLU A 9 12.26 6.89 -4.57
CA GLU A 9 11.17 7.27 -3.66
C GLU A 9 9.84 7.38 -4.40
N ASP A 10 9.84 7.96 -5.60
CA ASP A 10 8.65 8.05 -6.45
C ASP A 10 8.15 6.67 -6.84
N LYS A 11 9.05 5.75 -7.22
CA LYS A 11 8.70 4.35 -7.49
C LYS A 11 8.07 3.68 -6.27
N LEU A 12 8.63 3.89 -5.08
CA LEU A 12 8.07 3.34 -3.84
C LEU A 12 6.69 3.92 -3.54
N TYR A 13 6.51 5.23 -3.74
CA TYR A 13 5.23 5.91 -3.59
C TYR A 13 4.17 5.30 -4.51
N TRP A 14 4.46 5.20 -5.81
CA TRP A 14 3.52 4.66 -6.79
C TRP A 14 3.25 3.17 -6.59
N ALA A 15 4.25 2.38 -6.19
CA ALA A 15 4.05 0.98 -5.83
C ALA A 15 3.06 0.85 -4.66
N ARG A 16 3.14 1.74 -3.66
CA ARG A 16 2.20 1.78 -2.53
C ARG A 16 0.81 2.26 -2.94
N VAL A 17 0.69 3.22 -3.84
CA VAL A 17 -0.60 3.61 -4.43
C VAL A 17 -1.27 2.40 -5.08
N LEU A 18 -0.56 1.68 -5.95
CA LEU A 18 -1.09 0.49 -6.64
C LEU A 18 -1.42 -0.64 -5.66
N ALA A 19 -0.59 -0.87 -4.64
CA ALA A 19 -0.88 -1.84 -3.59
C ALA A 19 -2.15 -1.47 -2.82
N GLY A 20 -2.37 -0.19 -2.52
CA GLY A 20 -3.57 0.28 -1.84
C GLY A 20 -4.83 -0.04 -2.65
N ILE A 21 -4.80 0.26 -3.95
CA ILE A 21 -5.89 -0.07 -4.88
C ILE A 21 -6.14 -1.59 -4.88
N ALA A 22 -5.10 -2.40 -5.08
CA ALA A 22 -5.23 -3.85 -5.15
C ALA A 22 -5.81 -4.44 -3.86
N VAL A 23 -5.29 -4.04 -2.70
CA VAL A 23 -5.79 -4.50 -1.40
C VAL A 23 -7.22 -4.02 -1.16
N GLY A 24 -7.57 -2.81 -1.59
CA GLY A 24 -8.92 -2.25 -1.44
C GLY A 24 -9.94 -3.06 -2.22
N ALA A 25 -9.63 -3.36 -3.48
CA ALA A 25 -10.45 -4.22 -4.33
C ALA A 25 -10.62 -5.62 -3.74
N LEU A 26 -9.51 -6.25 -3.29
CA LEU A 26 -9.56 -7.56 -2.65
C LEU A 26 -10.40 -7.56 -1.36
N THR A 27 -10.26 -6.51 -0.54
CA THR A 27 -11.05 -6.34 0.69
C THR A 27 -12.54 -6.30 0.36
N ALA A 28 -12.94 -5.60 -0.70
CA ALA A 28 -14.32 -5.51 -1.15
C ALA A 28 -14.85 -6.85 -1.69
N ILE A 29 -14.15 -7.44 -2.67
CA ILE A 29 -14.55 -8.66 -3.38
C ILE A 29 -14.69 -9.84 -2.40
N LEU A 30 -13.75 -9.96 -1.47
CA LEU A 30 -13.75 -11.03 -0.46
C LEU A 30 -14.62 -10.70 0.76
N LYS A 31 -15.31 -9.55 0.77
CA LYS A 31 -16.16 -9.08 1.87
C LYS A 31 -15.46 -9.02 3.23
N LEU A 32 -14.17 -8.71 3.24
CA LEU A 32 -13.33 -8.64 4.46
C LEU A 32 -13.70 -7.47 5.38
N TYR A 33 -14.67 -6.64 4.99
CA TYR A 33 -15.28 -5.62 5.82
C TYR A 33 -16.44 -6.16 6.68
N GLN A 34 -16.80 -7.45 6.55
CA GLN A 34 -17.83 -8.11 7.36
C GLN A 34 -17.21 -9.10 8.37
N PRO A 35 -17.76 -9.23 9.59
CA PRO A 35 -18.88 -8.44 10.14
C PRO A 35 -18.49 -7.00 10.52
N THR A 36 -17.18 -6.69 10.53
CA THR A 36 -16.65 -5.37 10.87
C THR A 36 -15.47 -5.00 9.97
N ILE A 37 -15.32 -3.71 9.70
CA ILE A 37 -14.20 -3.16 8.91
C ILE A 37 -12.84 -3.44 9.54
N LEU A 38 -12.80 -3.76 10.84
CA LEU A 38 -11.55 -4.04 11.57
C LEU A 38 -10.73 -5.16 10.93
N VAL A 39 -11.37 -6.20 10.37
CA VAL A 39 -10.65 -7.29 9.69
C VAL A 39 -9.90 -6.75 8.48
N GLY A 40 -10.57 -5.94 7.65
CA GLY A 40 -9.95 -5.26 6.51
C GLY A 40 -8.80 -4.33 6.93
N VAL A 41 -8.95 -3.57 8.02
CA VAL A 41 -7.89 -2.67 8.53
C VAL A 41 -6.67 -3.45 9.04
N ILE A 42 -6.89 -4.55 9.76
CA ILE A 42 -5.79 -5.41 10.24
C ILE A 42 -5.05 -6.01 9.03
N LEU A 43 -5.77 -6.51 8.03
CA LEU A 43 -5.15 -7.04 6.81
C LEU A 43 -4.39 -5.95 6.04
N LEU A 44 -4.95 -4.75 5.92
CA LEU A 44 -4.28 -3.60 5.30
C LEU A 44 -2.92 -3.33 5.95
N ALA A 45 -2.89 -3.29 7.28
CA ALA A 45 -1.67 -3.07 8.06
C ALA A 45 -0.67 -4.22 7.91
N LEU A 46 -1.13 -5.47 7.95
CA LEU A 46 -0.28 -6.65 7.79
C LEU A 46 0.37 -6.68 6.41
N VAL A 47 -0.40 -6.47 5.33
CA VAL A 47 0.14 -6.42 3.97
C VAL A 47 1.18 -5.31 3.84
N TYR A 48 0.94 -4.15 4.47
CA TYR A 48 1.91 -3.07 4.47
C TYR A 48 3.22 -3.45 5.18
N ILE A 49 3.13 -4.02 6.38
CA ILE A 49 4.30 -4.46 7.15
C ILE A 49 5.09 -5.50 6.35
N VAL A 50 4.40 -6.51 5.80
CA VAL A 50 5.00 -7.55 4.96
C VAL A 50 5.69 -6.93 3.74
N SER A 51 5.05 -5.96 3.07
CA SER A 51 5.67 -5.28 1.93
C SER A 51 6.99 -4.58 2.31
N VAL A 52 7.04 -3.96 3.48
CA VAL A 52 8.26 -3.31 4.00
C VAL A 52 9.33 -4.35 4.32
N VAL A 53 8.96 -5.47 4.94
CA VAL A 53 9.91 -6.57 5.21
C VAL A 53 10.48 -7.12 3.90
N ILE A 54 9.64 -7.36 2.89
CA ILE A 54 10.09 -7.80 1.57
C ILE A 54 11.05 -6.78 0.96
N LEU A 55 10.72 -5.48 0.99
CA LEU A 55 11.61 -4.44 0.47
C LEU A 55 12.95 -4.39 1.20
N LYS A 56 12.99 -4.67 2.51
CA LYS A 56 14.27 -4.77 3.24
C LYS A 56 15.13 -5.95 2.78
N VAL A 57 14.54 -7.01 2.26
CA VAL A 57 15.26 -8.19 1.74
C VAL A 57 15.67 -7.97 0.28
N VAL A 58 14.79 -7.38 -0.54
CA VAL A 58 15.00 -7.25 -1.99
C VAL A 58 15.88 -6.05 -2.36
N LEU A 59 15.81 -4.94 -1.63
CA LEU A 59 16.63 -3.76 -1.92
C LEU A 59 18.07 -3.93 -1.44
N SER A 60 19.02 -3.48 -2.26
CA SER A 60 20.44 -3.43 -1.89
C SER A 60 20.68 -2.53 -0.66
N GLU A 61 21.81 -2.72 0.03
CA GLU A 61 22.19 -1.87 1.17
C GLU A 61 22.25 -0.38 0.79
N GLU A 62 22.81 -0.05 -0.37
CA GLU A 62 22.85 1.34 -0.85
C GLU A 62 21.46 1.93 -1.07
N ALA A 63 20.53 1.15 -1.64
CA ALA A 63 19.16 1.61 -1.87
C ALA A 63 18.41 1.81 -0.54
N ARG A 64 18.63 0.91 0.43
CA ARG A 64 18.08 1.02 1.79
C ARG A 64 18.63 2.24 2.52
N ALA A 65 19.95 2.49 2.44
CA ALA A 65 20.60 3.65 3.03
C ALA A 65 20.08 4.97 2.43
N LYS A 66 19.89 5.01 1.10
CA LYS A 66 19.33 6.18 0.40
C LYS A 66 17.88 6.49 0.79
N LEU A 67 17.06 5.45 0.98
CA LEU A 67 15.66 5.64 1.39
C LEU A 67 15.53 5.97 2.87
N GLY A 68 16.34 5.37 3.75
CA GLY A 68 16.28 5.59 5.19
C GLY A 68 14.85 5.50 5.73
N ARG A 69 14.38 6.54 6.43
CA ARG A 69 13.00 6.60 6.97
C ARG A 69 11.93 6.62 5.88
N LYS A 70 12.25 7.08 4.67
CA LYS A 70 11.30 7.14 3.53
C LYS A 70 10.91 5.74 3.05
N LEU A 71 11.74 4.73 3.28
CA LEU A 71 11.38 3.32 3.07
C LEU A 71 10.11 2.96 3.84
N TYR A 72 9.86 3.59 4.99
CA TYR A 72 8.70 3.33 5.84
C TYR A 72 7.57 4.31 5.58
N LEU A 73 7.86 5.57 5.26
CA LEU A 73 6.82 6.62 5.23
C LEU A 73 6.34 7.02 3.84
N SER A 74 7.17 6.90 2.80
CA SER A 74 6.82 7.41 1.46
C SER A 74 5.58 6.69 0.92
N GLY A 75 4.49 7.40 0.64
CA GLY A 75 3.26 6.78 0.14
C GLY A 75 2.47 5.94 1.17
N ALA A 76 2.80 5.99 2.47
CA ALA A 76 2.03 5.31 3.52
C ALA A 76 0.58 5.80 3.60
N ALA A 77 0.40 7.13 3.65
CA ALA A 77 -0.93 7.74 3.66
C ALA A 77 -1.69 7.48 2.35
N ALA A 78 -0.98 7.55 1.21
CA ALA A 78 -1.56 7.26 -0.10
C ALA A 78 -2.05 5.81 -0.19
N TYR A 79 -1.29 4.84 0.31
CA TYR A 79 -1.70 3.44 0.38
C TYR A 79 -3.03 3.26 1.13
N VAL A 80 -3.15 3.86 2.33
CA VAL A 80 -4.38 3.78 3.14
C VAL A 80 -5.54 4.50 2.46
N ALA A 81 -5.31 5.70 1.92
CA ALA A 81 -6.33 6.48 1.23
C ALA A 81 -6.86 5.74 0.00
N MET A 82 -5.96 5.19 -0.83
CA MET A 82 -6.34 4.44 -2.02
C MET A 82 -7.05 3.14 -1.68
N TRP A 83 -6.63 2.44 -0.62
CA TRP A 83 -7.37 1.27 -0.13
C TRP A 83 -8.82 1.63 0.22
N LEU A 84 -9.04 2.71 0.97
CA LEU A 84 -10.38 3.13 1.38
C LEU A 84 -11.22 3.57 0.18
N ILE A 85 -10.66 4.40 -0.71
CA ILE A 85 -11.34 4.87 -1.92
C ILE A 85 -11.74 3.68 -2.79
N THR A 86 -10.82 2.76 -3.07
CA THR A 86 -11.11 1.59 -3.90
C THR A 86 -12.10 0.65 -3.25
N LEU A 87 -12.00 0.41 -1.94
CA LEU A 87 -12.97 -0.40 -1.19
C LEU A 87 -14.39 0.15 -1.35
N VAL A 88 -14.57 1.45 -1.09
CA VAL A 88 -15.88 2.11 -1.21
C VAL A 88 -16.38 2.06 -2.65
N PHE A 89 -15.53 2.36 -3.62
CA PHE A 89 -15.90 2.33 -5.02
C PHE A 89 -16.35 0.95 -5.49
N VAL A 90 -15.53 -0.10 -5.25
CA VAL A 90 -15.85 -1.47 -5.67
C VAL A 90 -17.11 -1.98 -4.98
N PHE A 91 -17.27 -1.69 -3.69
CA PHE A 91 -18.48 -2.05 -2.97
C PHE A 91 -19.74 -1.44 -3.61
N ASN A 92 -19.74 -0.12 -3.84
CA ASN A 92 -20.93 0.58 -4.33
C ASN A 92 -21.22 0.30 -5.82
N VAL A 93 -20.19 0.24 -6.65
CA VAL A 93 -20.34 0.24 -8.13
C VAL A 93 -20.37 -1.16 -8.72
N MET A 94 -19.74 -2.15 -8.07
CA MET A 94 -19.60 -3.50 -8.64
C MET A 94 -20.35 -4.57 -7.86
N LEU A 95 -20.56 -4.38 -6.54
CA LEU A 95 -21.09 -5.43 -5.68
C LEU A 95 -22.49 -5.13 -5.12
N GLN A 96 -22.87 -3.85 -4.98
CA GLN A 96 -24.18 -3.42 -4.49
C GLN A 96 -25.15 -3.00 -5.61
N SER A 97 -24.63 -2.71 -6.80
CA SER A 97 -25.38 -2.41 -8.04
C SER A 97 -26.12 -3.63 -8.58
#